data_AF-A0A960B1W9-F1
#
_entry.id   AF-A0A960B1W9-F1
#
_cell.length_a   1.000
_cell.length_b   1.000
_cell.length_c   1.000
_cell.angle_alpha   90.00
_cell.angle_beta   90.00
_cell.angle_gamma   90.00
#
_symmetry.space_group_name_H-M   'P 1'
#
loop_
_entity.id
_entity.type
_entity.pdbx_description
1 polymer ?
#
loop_
_entity_poly.entity_id
_entity_poly.type
_entity_poly.pdbx_seq_one_letter_code
_entity_poly.pdbx_strand_id
1 'polypeptide(L)'
;PLRKKIADITEMLAREDENTQELLATWQGTGARGDRSKKAPVPGLSKMKASDVAPDIAGLPSADLAELIQQLTDQMKAAAAELQFEVAARLRDEISELKKELRQMMEATR
;
A
#
# COMPACT_ATOMS: atom_id res chain seq x y z
N PRO A 1 2.45 26.26 -18.50
CA PRO A 1 2.57 26.15 -17.03
C PRO A 1 1.81 24.97 -16.41
N LEU A 2 0.55 24.68 -16.79
CA LEU A 2 -0.24 23.59 -16.18
C LEU A 2 0.14 22.19 -16.67
N ARG A 3 0.35 22.01 -17.98
CA ARG A 3 0.76 20.71 -18.56
C ARG A 3 2.05 20.16 -17.96
N LYS A 4 3.00 21.04 -17.65
CA LYS A 4 4.25 20.67 -16.99
C LYS A 4 4.00 20.11 -15.59
N LYS A 5 3.17 20.79 -14.79
CA LYS A 5 2.80 20.32 -13.43
C LYS A 5 2.09 18.96 -13.45
N ILE A 6 1.22 18.72 -14.43
CA ILE A 6 0.55 17.43 -14.60
C ILE A 6 1.57 16.34 -14.93
N ALA A 7 2.48 16.60 -15.87
CA ALA A 7 3.55 15.66 -16.22
C ALA A 7 4.44 15.35 -15.01
N ASP A 8 4.83 16.37 -14.22
CA ASP A 8 5.65 16.20 -13.03
C ASP A 8 4.94 15.30 -11.97
N ILE A 9 3.62 15.43 -11.81
CA ILE A 9 2.83 14.59 -10.89
C ILE A 9 2.72 13.16 -11.41
N THR A 10 2.41 12.97 -12.69
CA THR A 10 2.31 11.62 -13.28
C THR A 10 3.65 10.87 -13.19
N GLU A 11 4.76 11.55 -13.45
CA GLU A 11 6.11 10.98 -13.30
C GLU A 11 6.40 10.56 -11.85
N MET A 12 6.02 11.41 -10.89
CA MET A 12 6.15 11.09 -9.46
C MET A 12 5.34 9.86 -9.07
N LEU A 13 4.10 9.74 -9.56
CA LEU A 13 3.22 8.60 -9.27
C LEU A 13 3.73 7.31 -9.92
N ALA A 14 4.29 7.40 -11.14
CA ALA A 14 4.91 6.26 -11.80
C ALA A 14 6.12 5.74 -11.01
N ARG A 15 6.98 6.64 -10.53
CA ARG A 15 8.11 6.27 -9.67
C ARG A 15 7.66 5.64 -8.35
N GLU A 16 6.55 6.11 -7.77
CA GLU A 16 6.01 5.51 -6.54
C GLU A 16 5.45 4.11 -6.76
N ASP A 17 4.85 3.85 -7.92
CA ASP A 17 4.43 2.50 -8.31
C ASP A 17 5.63 1.56 -8.41
N GLU A 18 6.68 1.95 -9.15
CA GLU A 18 7.90 1.17 -9.28
C GLU A 18 8.51 0.82 -7.93
N ASN A 19 8.67 1.81 -7.04
CA ASN A 19 9.16 1.58 -5.67
C ASN A 19 8.27 0.62 -4.87
N THR A 20 6.96 0.62 -5.13
CA THR A 20 6.03 -0.28 -4.45
C THR A 20 6.19 -1.71 -4.97
N GLN A 21 6.31 -1.89 -6.28
CA GLN A 21 6.58 -3.19 -6.89
C GLN A 21 7.92 -3.78 -6.41
N GLU A 22 8.97 -2.97 -6.33
CA GLU A 22 10.28 -3.39 -5.82
C GLU A 22 10.20 -3.84 -4.36
N LEU A 23 9.48 -3.10 -3.51
CA LEU A 23 9.28 -3.48 -2.11
C LEU A 23 8.52 -4.80 -1.99
N LEU A 24 7.42 -4.95 -2.72
CA LEU A 24 6.61 -6.16 -2.70
C LEU A 24 7.36 -7.38 -3.26
N ALA A 25 8.20 -7.19 -4.28
CA ALA A 25 9.08 -8.23 -4.79
C ALA A 25 10.12 -8.64 -3.74
N THR A 26 10.73 -7.67 -3.06
CA THR A 26 11.68 -7.93 -1.96
C THR A 26 11.02 -8.69 -0.82
N TRP A 27 9.84 -8.25 -0.37
CA TRP A 27 9.04 -8.92 0.65
C TRP A 27 8.64 -10.35 0.24
N GLN A 28 8.31 -10.59 -1.03
CA GLN A 28 8.03 -11.94 -1.51
C GLN A 28 9.27 -12.85 -1.45
N GLY A 29 10.46 -12.29 -1.69
CA GLY A 29 11.74 -12.99 -1.61
C GLY A 29 12.17 -13.37 -0.19
N THR A 30 11.65 -12.71 0.85
CA THR A 30 11.99 -13.04 2.25
C THR A 30 11.25 -14.26 2.81
N GLY A 31 10.42 -14.95 2.00
CA GLY A 31 9.67 -16.13 2.44
C GLY A 31 8.45 -15.80 3.33
N ALA A 32 8.15 -14.52 3.55
CA ALA A 32 7.04 -14.04 4.37
C ALA A 32 5.64 -14.46 3.86
N ARG A 33 5.55 -14.96 2.61
CA ARG A 33 4.32 -15.53 2.05
C ARG A 33 3.90 -16.88 2.66
N GLY A 34 4.81 -17.50 3.43
CA GLY A 34 4.75 -18.91 3.87
C GLY A 34 3.83 -19.21 5.06
N ASP A 35 3.40 -18.23 5.86
CA ASP A 35 2.54 -18.49 7.02
C ASP A 35 1.04 -18.30 6.73
N ARG A 36 0.58 -18.80 5.58
CA ARG A 36 -0.87 -18.92 5.29
C ARG A 36 -1.50 -20.19 5.87
N SER A 37 -0.68 -21.09 6.45
CA SER A 37 -1.14 -22.39 6.95
C SER A 37 -1.53 -22.39 8.43
N LYS A 38 -1.38 -21.27 9.17
CA LYS A 38 -1.69 -21.21 10.61
C LYS A 38 -2.71 -20.16 11.03
N LYS A 39 -3.63 -19.73 10.16
CA LYS A 39 -4.74 -18.86 10.61
C LYS A 39 -6.10 -19.53 10.45
N ALA A 40 -6.66 -19.87 11.62
CA ALA A 40 -8.09 -20.14 11.82
C ALA A 40 -8.95 -18.99 11.26
N PRO A 41 -10.17 -19.26 10.80
CA PRO A 41 -11.04 -18.24 10.24
C PRO A 41 -11.43 -17.25 11.34
N VAL A 42 -11.08 -15.97 11.16
CA VAL A 42 -11.57 -14.90 12.04
C VAL A 42 -12.93 -14.40 11.50
N PRO A 43 -14.04 -14.58 12.25
CA PRO A 43 -15.32 -14.00 11.88
C PRO A 43 -15.26 -12.49 12.12
N GLY A 44 -15.37 -11.66 11.09
CA GLY A 44 -15.40 -10.20 11.31
C GLY A 44 -15.26 -9.29 10.10
N LEU A 45 -14.98 -9.79 8.89
CA LEU A 45 -14.83 -8.97 7.68
C LEU A 45 -16.17 -8.48 7.10
N SER A 46 -17.05 -7.95 7.95
CA SER A 46 -18.31 -7.32 7.56
C SER A 46 -18.66 -6.18 8.50
N LYS A 47 -17.80 -5.17 8.57
CA LYS A 47 -18.24 -3.83 8.95
C LYS A 47 -17.33 -2.78 8.33
N MET A 48 -17.69 -2.34 7.13
CA MET A 48 -17.32 -1.02 6.64
C MET A 48 -17.72 0.01 7.71
N LYS A 49 -16.75 0.69 8.32
CA LYS A 49 -16.97 1.94 9.05
C LYS A 49 -15.76 2.84 8.87
N ALA A 50 -15.94 3.80 7.97
CA ALA A 50 -15.26 5.09 7.98
C ALA A 50 -15.26 5.65 9.42
N SER A 51 -14.08 5.76 10.01
CA SER A 51 -13.83 6.40 11.31
C SER A 51 -12.38 6.87 11.33
N ASP A 52 -12.15 8.15 11.66
CA ASP A 52 -10.86 8.84 11.78
C ASP A 52 -9.91 8.29 12.86
N VAL A 53 -9.53 7.03 12.74
CA VAL A 53 -8.48 6.40 13.54
C VAL A 53 -7.63 5.65 12.55
N ALA A 54 -6.32 5.94 12.50
CA ALA A 54 -5.37 5.15 11.76
C ALA A 54 -5.73 3.67 11.99
N PRO A 55 -5.99 2.86 10.93
CA PRO A 55 -6.30 1.46 11.15
C PRO A 55 -5.20 0.89 12.05
N ASP A 56 -5.55 0.01 12.99
CA ASP A 56 -4.56 -0.61 13.87
C ASP A 56 -3.64 -1.52 13.03
N ILE A 57 -2.68 -0.90 12.34
CA ILE A 57 -1.78 -1.52 11.36
C ILE A 57 -0.76 -2.42 12.09
N ALA A 58 -0.53 -2.14 13.37
CA ALA A 58 0.43 -2.82 14.24
C ALA A 58 0.07 -4.29 14.51
N GLY A 59 -1.15 -4.73 14.18
CA GLY A 59 -1.62 -6.11 14.34
C GLY A 59 -1.84 -6.89 13.05
N LEU A 60 -1.70 -6.27 11.87
CA LEU A 60 -1.94 -6.94 10.60
C LEU A 60 -0.77 -7.87 10.24
N PRO A 61 -1.05 -9.07 9.70
CA PRO A 61 -0.03 -9.87 9.03
C PRO A 61 0.68 -9.07 7.95
N SER A 62 2.00 -9.28 7.81
CA SER A 62 2.78 -8.64 6.74
C SER A 62 2.23 -8.96 5.34
N ALA A 63 1.57 -10.12 5.18
CA ALA A 63 0.85 -10.50 3.95
C ALA A 63 -0.39 -9.63 3.68
N ASP A 64 -1.23 -9.39 4.69
CA ASP A 64 -2.44 -8.57 4.56
C ASP A 64 -2.05 -7.11 4.30
N LEU A 65 -0.97 -6.64 4.92
CA LEU A 65 -0.39 -5.32 4.69
C LEU A 65 0.16 -5.17 3.27
N ALA A 66 0.89 -6.18 2.77
CA ALA A 66 1.39 -6.21 1.40
C ALA A 66 0.25 -6.20 0.36
N GLU A 67 -0.84 -6.92 0.62
CA GLU A 67 -2.03 -6.93 -0.22
C GLU A 67 -2.73 -5.56 -0.23
N LEU A 68 -2.90 -4.94 0.94
CA LEU A 68 -3.48 -3.60 1.06
C LEU A 68 -2.67 -2.55 0.30
N ILE A 69 -1.33 -2.60 0.43
CA ILE A 69 -0.44 -1.72 -0.33
C ILE A 69 -0.68 -1.87 -1.84
N GLN A 70 -0.74 -3.10 -2.34
CA GLN A 70 -1.00 -3.36 -3.76
C GLN A 70 -2.37 -2.81 -4.21
N GLN A 71 -3.42 -3.05 -3.42
CA GLN A 71 -4.77 -2.55 -3.72
C GLN A 71 -4.84 -1.02 -3.76
N LEU A 72 -4.19 -0.33 -2.83
CA LEU A 72 -4.16 1.13 -2.80
C LEU A 72 -3.31 1.70 -3.94
N THR A 73 -2.22 1.04 -4.32
CA THR A 73 -1.42 1.41 -5.50
C THR A 73 -2.24 1.32 -6.78
N ASP A 74 -3.06 0.28 -6.94
CA ASP A 74 -3.94 0.15 -8.10
C ASP A 74 -5.04 1.23 -8.12
N GLN A 75 -5.60 1.58 -6.95
CA GLN A 75 -6.54 2.71 -6.83
C GLN A 75 -5.87 4.06 -7.14
N MET A 76 -4.62 4.27 -6.71
CA MET A 76 -3.85 5.47 -7.01
C MET A 76 -3.62 5.64 -8.52
N LYS A 77 -3.28 4.54 -9.21
CA LYS A 77 -3.14 4.52 -10.67
C LYS A 77 -4.45 4.85 -11.38
N ALA A 78 -5.55 4.25 -10.93
CA ALA A 78 -6.87 4.53 -11.50
C ALA A 78 -7.23 6.01 -11.33
N ALA A 79 -7.04 6.57 -10.13
CA ALA A 79 -7.26 7.99 -9.87
C ALA A 79 -6.37 8.90 -10.74
N ALA A 80 -5.10 8.53 -10.95
CA ALA A 80 -4.18 9.25 -11.81
C ALA A 80 -4.62 9.21 -13.29
N ALA A 81 -5.09 8.06 -13.76
CA ALA A 81 -5.62 7.88 -15.12
C ALA A 81 -6.90 8.73 -15.35
N GLU A 82 -7.71 8.90 -14.31
CA GLU A 82 -8.89 9.77 -14.30
C GLU A 82 -8.59 11.26 -14.03
N LEU A 83 -7.30 11.64 -13.98
CA LEU A 83 -6.82 13.01 -13.69
C LEU A 83 -7.24 13.54 -12.30
N GLN A 84 -7.57 12.64 -11.36
CA GLN A 84 -7.92 12.95 -9.97
C GLN A 84 -6.66 13.09 -9.10
N PHE A 85 -5.84 14.09 -9.38
CA PHE A 85 -4.51 14.23 -8.77
C PHE A 85 -4.53 14.47 -7.25
N GLU A 86 -5.58 15.09 -6.72
CA GLU A 86 -5.73 15.27 -5.26
C GLU A 86 -5.94 13.93 -4.56
N VAL A 87 -6.79 13.07 -5.12
CA VAL A 87 -7.05 11.72 -4.60
C VAL A 87 -5.80 10.86 -4.75
N ALA A 88 -5.15 10.91 -5.92
CA ALA A 88 -3.90 10.17 -6.14
C ALA A 88 -2.79 10.61 -5.18
N ALA A 89 -2.67 11.91 -4.88
CA ALA A 89 -1.69 12.42 -3.92
C ALA A 89 -1.96 11.92 -2.50
N ARG A 90 -3.22 11.91 -2.05
CA ARG A 90 -3.59 11.35 -0.74
C ARG A 90 -3.25 9.85 -0.67
N LEU A 91 -3.62 9.09 -1.70
CA LEU A 91 -3.31 7.66 -1.77
C LEU A 91 -1.80 7.40 -1.76
N ARG A 92 -1.00 8.23 -2.44
CA ARG A 92 0.47 8.16 -2.39
C ARG A 92 1.02 8.28 -0.97
N ASP A 93 0.49 9.22 -0.19
CA ASP A 93 0.93 9.45 1.19
C ASP A 93 0.55 8.27 2.09
N GLU A 94 -0.68 7.74 1.96
CA GLU A 94 -1.12 6.55 2.68
C GLU A 94 -0.27 5.32 2.35
N ILE A 95 -0.01 5.07 1.05
CA ILE A 95 0.87 3.99 0.58
C ILE A 95 2.29 4.17 1.16
N SER A 96 2.80 5.39 1.22
CA SER A 96 4.15 5.68 1.75
C SER A 96 4.28 5.29 3.21
N GLU A 97 3.27 5.54 4.03
CA GLU A 97 3.25 5.13 5.44
C GLU A 97 3.16 3.60 5.57
N LEU A 98 2.27 2.94 4.82
CA LEU A 98 2.16 1.47 4.84
C LEU A 98 3.46 0.78 4.39
N LYS A 99 4.16 1.35 3.40
CA LYS A 99 5.49 0.86 2.95
C LYS A 99 6.54 0.94 4.06
N LYS A 100 6.51 1.98 4.90
CA LYS A 100 7.43 2.10 6.05
C LYS A 100 7.13 1.02 7.08
N GLU A 101 5.86 0.80 7.40
CA GLU A 101 5.42 -0.23 8.34
C GLU A 101 5.86 -1.63 7.86
N LEU A 102 5.63 -1.95 6.58
CA LEU A 102 6.02 -3.24 6.01
C LEU A 102 7.54 -3.48 6.12
N ARG A 103 8.35 -2.44 5.87
CA ARG A 103 9.81 -2.51 6.04
C ARG A 103 10.20 -2.76 7.49
N GLN A 104 9.58 -2.06 8.45
CA GLN A 104 9.85 -2.27 9.87
C GLN A 104 9.51 -3.70 10.31
N MET A 105 8.39 -4.26 9.84
CA MET A 105 8.04 -5.66 10.11
C MET A 105 9.06 -6.63 9.50
N MET A 106 9.52 -6.38 8.27
CA MET A 106 10.54 -7.19 7.61
C MET A 106 11.87 -7.15 8.37
N GLU A 107 12.29 -5.97 8.85
CA GLU A 107 13.49 -5.79 9.66
C GLU A 107 13.37 -6.46 11.03
N ALA A 108 12.20 -6.38 11.67
CA ALA A 108 11.94 -7.04 12.95
C ALA A 108 11.90 -8.57 12.87
N THR A 109 11.59 -9.12 11.68
CA THR A 109 11.50 -10.57 11.45
C THR A 109 12.81 -11.17 10.90
N ARG A 110 13.79 -10.32 10.54
CA ARG A 110 15.10 -10.73 10.03
C ARG A 110 16.06 -11.10 11.15
#